data_AF-A0A497HJX0-F1
#
_entry.id   AF-A0A497HJX0-F1
#
_cell.length_a   1.000
_cell.length_b   1.000
_cell.length_c   1.000
_cell.angle_alpha   90.00
_cell.angle_beta   90.00
_cell.angle_gamma   90.00
#
_symmetry.space_group_name_H-M   'P 1'
#
loop_
_entity.id
_entity.type
_entity.pdbx_description
1 polymer ?
#
loop_
_entity_poly.entity_id
_entity_poly.type
_entity_poly.pdbx_seq_one_letter_code
_entity_poly.pdbx_strand_id
1 'polypeptide(L)'
;MARKLTPLEIEKLEFVHFGRIRYHFIDNWKDILSGLHSRLKIKDDWYQQFISTKSNVASDLEMGAERIFHYVFSQGMKNPNSSPIGADLMYETFDSFIHIDVKTVSESNWGDYKGKIAIQPNQTSYPLSKYKLSPNLPTHYSKTFKKDGKVYKKPTLTYFIYALHKHASKEIYSILLVCMPNGELYDVYGDKILHAGKTKNSVRYAFKEEPRFVLLSDRHEIFRIEFLVKNKNYTQKDLIGIPEQKYKIPVWEEI
;
A
#
# COMPACT_ATOMS: atom_id res chain seq x y z
N MET A 1 23.48 -17.79 -15.39
CA MET A 1 22.26 -17.81 -14.55
C MET A 1 21.90 -16.39 -14.15
N ALA A 2 20.62 -16.01 -14.15
CA ALA A 2 20.20 -14.65 -13.78
C ALA A 2 20.42 -14.38 -12.28
N ARG A 3 20.94 -13.19 -11.96
CA ARG A 3 21.28 -12.77 -10.59
C ARG A 3 20.06 -12.21 -9.87
N LYS A 4 20.07 -12.21 -8.54
CA LYS A 4 19.17 -11.38 -7.73
C LYS A 4 19.83 -10.01 -7.50
N LEU A 5 19.03 -9.00 -7.26
CA LEU A 5 19.53 -7.69 -6.82
C LEU A 5 20.01 -7.76 -5.37
N THR A 6 20.94 -6.90 -5.00
CA THR A 6 21.34 -6.72 -3.60
C THR A 6 20.22 -6.05 -2.79
N PRO A 7 20.18 -6.19 -1.45
CA PRO A 7 19.21 -5.50 -0.60
C PRO A 7 19.12 -3.99 -0.86
N LEU A 8 20.27 -3.31 -0.98
CA LEU A 8 20.31 -1.88 -1.30
C LEU A 8 19.70 -1.56 -2.67
N GLU A 9 19.95 -2.39 -3.68
CA GLU A 9 19.35 -2.19 -5.02
C GLU A 9 17.84 -2.43 -5.03
N ILE A 10 17.35 -3.43 -4.27
CA ILE A 10 15.92 -3.68 -4.10
C ILE A 10 15.26 -2.47 -3.45
N GLU A 11 15.83 -1.98 -2.34
CA GLU A 11 15.26 -0.83 -1.64
C GLU A 11 15.28 0.45 -2.49
N LYS A 12 16.32 0.65 -3.31
CA LYS A 12 16.35 1.72 -4.32
C LYS A 12 15.21 1.59 -5.33
N LEU A 13 14.95 0.38 -5.84
CA LEU A 13 13.83 0.16 -6.78
C LEU A 13 12.48 0.37 -6.11
N GLU A 14 12.32 -0.08 -4.86
CA GLU A 14 11.12 0.20 -4.06
C GLU A 14 10.86 1.69 -3.97
N PHE A 15 11.88 2.49 -3.62
CA PHE A 15 11.75 3.94 -3.53
C PHE A 15 11.44 4.61 -4.88
N VAL A 16 12.09 4.17 -5.98
CA VAL A 16 11.84 4.71 -7.32
C VAL A 16 10.39 4.47 -7.76
N HIS A 17 9.87 3.26 -7.59
CA HIS A 17 8.51 2.93 -7.98
C HIS A 17 7.46 3.48 -7.00
N PHE A 18 7.79 3.63 -5.72
CA PHE A 18 7.00 4.38 -4.76
C PHE A 18 6.76 5.82 -5.23
N GLY A 19 7.83 6.50 -5.68
CA GLY A 19 7.74 7.83 -6.27
C GLY A 19 6.88 7.86 -7.55
N ARG A 20 7.01 6.87 -8.44
CA ARG A 20 6.18 6.77 -9.66
C ARG A 20 4.69 6.61 -9.34
N ILE A 21 4.35 5.76 -8.38
CA ILE A 21 2.97 5.55 -7.91
C ILE A 21 2.42 6.86 -7.35
N ARG A 22 3.20 7.53 -6.50
CA ARG A 22 2.82 8.85 -5.96
C ARG A 22 2.53 9.85 -7.08
N TYR A 23 3.46 10.05 -8.01
CA TYR A 23 3.27 11.07 -9.05
C TYR A 23 2.02 10.77 -9.89
N HIS A 24 1.83 9.51 -10.28
CA HIS A 24 0.62 9.10 -11.00
C HIS A 24 -0.66 9.35 -10.18
N PHE A 25 -0.64 9.09 -8.87
CA PHE A 25 -1.78 9.40 -8.02
C PHE A 25 -2.08 10.90 -7.98
N ILE A 26 -1.07 11.74 -7.74
CA ILE A 26 -1.24 13.19 -7.56
C ILE A 26 -1.73 13.85 -8.86
N ASP A 27 -1.16 13.47 -10.00
CA ASP A 27 -1.57 13.98 -11.32
C ASP A 27 -3.04 13.67 -11.63
N ASN A 28 -3.58 12.59 -11.04
CA ASN A 28 -4.96 12.13 -11.26
C ASN A 28 -5.86 12.31 -10.03
N TRP A 29 -5.42 13.08 -9.01
CA TRP A 29 -6.13 13.16 -7.73
C TRP A 29 -7.60 13.60 -7.87
N LYS A 30 -7.88 14.57 -8.75
CA LYS A 30 -9.25 15.07 -8.98
C LYS A 30 -10.18 13.99 -9.54
N ASP A 31 -9.68 13.16 -10.46
CA ASP A 31 -10.45 12.08 -11.06
C ASP A 31 -10.66 10.93 -10.08
N ILE A 32 -9.63 10.61 -9.27
CA ILE A 32 -9.75 9.66 -8.17
C ILE A 32 -10.83 10.14 -7.19
N LEU A 33 -10.75 11.38 -6.71
CA LEU A 33 -11.70 11.94 -5.75
C LEU A 33 -13.14 11.93 -6.30
N SER A 34 -13.33 12.39 -7.53
CA SER A 34 -14.63 12.36 -8.23
C SER A 34 -15.17 10.93 -8.35
N GLY A 35 -14.31 9.98 -8.72
CA GLY A 35 -14.62 8.56 -8.81
C GLY A 35 -15.06 7.97 -7.48
N LEU A 36 -14.32 8.22 -6.39
CA LEU A 36 -14.66 7.74 -5.06
C LEU A 36 -16.01 8.31 -4.59
N HIS A 37 -16.30 9.58 -4.89
CA HIS A 37 -17.57 10.23 -4.53
C HIS A 37 -18.74 9.83 -5.42
N SER A 38 -18.50 9.24 -6.59
CA SER A 38 -19.57 8.86 -7.52
C SER A 38 -20.63 7.94 -6.88
N ARG A 39 -20.23 7.05 -5.97
CA ARG A 39 -21.14 6.14 -5.23
C ARG A 39 -22.22 6.89 -4.46
N LEU A 40 -21.94 8.12 -4.00
CA LEU A 40 -22.88 8.91 -3.21
C LEU A 40 -23.99 9.52 -4.06
N LYS A 41 -23.79 9.65 -5.37
CA LYS A 41 -24.81 10.15 -6.31
C LYS A 41 -25.98 9.18 -6.46
N ILE A 42 -25.74 7.89 -6.16
CA ILE A 42 -26.71 6.80 -6.22
C ILE A 42 -26.88 6.14 -4.83
N LYS A 43 -26.60 6.89 -3.75
CA LYS A 43 -26.61 6.36 -2.38
C LYS A 43 -27.94 5.70 -2.01
N ASP A 44 -29.04 6.32 -2.41
CA ASP A 44 -30.39 5.87 -2.06
C ASP A 44 -30.71 4.48 -2.65
N ASP A 45 -30.03 4.08 -3.73
CA ASP A 45 -30.24 2.79 -4.39
C ASP A 45 -29.53 1.62 -3.69
N TRP A 46 -28.38 1.87 -3.04
CA TRP A 46 -27.54 0.79 -2.48
C TRP A 46 -27.42 0.79 -0.96
N TYR A 47 -27.60 1.93 -0.28
CA TYR A 47 -27.21 2.08 1.12
C TYR A 47 -27.95 1.11 2.06
N GLN A 48 -29.28 1.00 1.93
CA GLN A 48 -30.06 0.09 2.76
C GLN A 48 -29.67 -1.39 2.55
N GLN A 49 -29.40 -1.76 1.29
CA GLN A 49 -28.94 -3.11 0.95
C GLN A 49 -27.53 -3.41 1.48
N PHE A 50 -26.65 -2.40 1.51
CA PHE A 50 -25.30 -2.57 2.05
C PHE A 50 -25.32 -2.77 3.57
N ILE A 51 -26.06 -1.92 4.29
CA ILE A 51 -26.14 -2.00 5.76
C ILE A 51 -26.78 -3.31 6.21
N SER A 52 -27.79 -3.81 5.49
CA SER A 52 -28.45 -5.08 5.81
C SER A 52 -27.54 -6.31 5.64
N THR A 53 -26.46 -6.23 4.85
CA THR A 53 -25.61 -7.38 4.50
C THR A 53 -24.20 -7.33 5.10
N LYS A 54 -23.63 -6.14 5.34
CA LYS A 54 -22.21 -5.98 5.74
C LYS A 54 -22.01 -5.27 7.10
N SER A 55 -23.02 -4.61 7.65
CA SER A 55 -22.98 -3.66 8.78
C SER A 55 -22.37 -2.28 8.47
N ASN A 56 -22.63 -1.29 9.34
CA ASN A 56 -22.07 0.06 9.28
C ASN A 56 -20.57 0.14 9.65
N VAL A 57 -20.00 -0.96 10.15
CA VAL A 57 -18.58 -1.07 10.50
C VAL A 57 -17.72 -1.40 9.26
N ALA A 58 -18.33 -2.00 8.24
CA ALA A 58 -17.68 -2.27 6.97
C ALA A 58 -17.43 -0.97 6.18
N SER A 59 -16.37 -0.98 5.38
CA SER A 59 -16.11 0.10 4.45
C SER A 59 -17.09 0.04 3.27
N ASP A 60 -17.90 1.08 3.08
CA ASP A 60 -18.73 1.25 1.87
C ASP A 60 -17.91 1.69 0.65
N LEU A 61 -16.61 1.92 0.83
CA LEU A 61 -15.72 2.40 -0.22
C LEU A 61 -14.86 1.29 -0.84
N GLU A 62 -14.69 0.14 -0.18
CA GLU A 62 -13.72 -0.92 -0.55
C GLU A 62 -13.77 -1.30 -2.04
N MET A 63 -14.86 -1.95 -2.48
CA MET A 63 -15.01 -2.38 -3.87
C MET A 63 -15.06 -1.21 -4.87
N GLY A 64 -15.56 -0.06 -4.44
CA GLY A 64 -15.62 1.14 -5.27
C GLY A 64 -14.23 1.71 -5.53
N ALA A 65 -13.40 1.78 -4.49
CA ALA A 65 -12.04 2.28 -4.57
C ALA A 65 -11.19 1.41 -5.50
N GLU A 66 -11.23 0.09 -5.35
CA GLU A 66 -10.53 -0.84 -6.26
C GLU A 66 -10.85 -0.52 -7.72
N ARG A 67 -12.13 -0.40 -8.09
CA ARG A 67 -12.56 -0.08 -9.46
C ARG A 67 -12.02 1.26 -9.95
N ILE A 68 -12.05 2.30 -9.12
CA ILE A 68 -11.54 3.63 -9.46
C ILE A 68 -10.02 3.60 -9.64
N PHE A 69 -9.29 2.96 -8.73
CA PHE A 69 -7.84 2.84 -8.85
C PHE A 69 -7.44 2.01 -10.06
N HIS A 70 -8.11 0.90 -10.35
CA HIS A 70 -7.91 0.15 -11.59
C HIS A 70 -8.08 1.03 -12.83
N TYR A 71 -9.18 1.78 -12.91
CA TYR A 71 -9.44 2.68 -14.03
C TYR A 71 -8.32 3.72 -14.18
N VAL A 72 -8.00 4.46 -13.12
CA VAL A 72 -7.02 5.56 -13.18
C VAL A 72 -5.60 5.04 -13.42
N PHE A 73 -5.18 3.98 -12.72
CA PHE A 73 -3.80 3.48 -12.85
C PHE A 73 -3.57 2.76 -14.17
N SER A 74 -4.59 2.14 -14.77
CA SER A 74 -4.47 1.52 -16.10
C SER A 74 -4.11 2.49 -17.22
N GLN A 75 -4.39 3.79 -17.04
CA GLN A 75 -4.07 4.82 -18.04
C GLN A 75 -2.57 5.18 -18.09
N GLY A 76 -1.86 5.06 -16.96
CA GLY A 76 -0.43 5.39 -16.86
C GLY A 76 0.48 4.17 -16.68
N MET A 77 0.02 3.15 -15.96
CA MET A 77 0.79 1.92 -15.71
C MET A 77 0.50 0.87 -16.77
N LYS A 78 1.37 0.84 -17.79
CA LYS A 78 1.27 -0.09 -18.91
C LYS A 78 1.65 -1.52 -18.47
N ASN A 79 1.08 -2.52 -19.16
CA ASN A 79 1.28 -3.96 -18.95
C ASN A 79 0.68 -4.51 -17.64
N PRO A 80 -0.66 -4.48 -17.48
CA PRO A 80 -1.32 -5.20 -16.40
C PRO A 80 -1.01 -6.70 -16.50
N ASN A 81 -0.97 -7.37 -15.36
CA ASN A 81 -0.74 -8.81 -15.27
C ASN A 81 -1.96 -9.50 -14.65
N SER A 82 -2.43 -10.57 -15.29
CA SER A 82 -3.61 -11.33 -14.87
C SER A 82 -3.29 -12.50 -13.92
N SER A 83 -2.20 -12.41 -13.14
CA SER A 83 -1.82 -13.45 -12.18
C SER A 83 -2.96 -13.71 -11.20
N PRO A 84 -3.36 -14.97 -10.95
CA PRO A 84 -4.42 -15.30 -10.00
C PRO A 84 -3.99 -15.13 -8.53
N ILE A 85 -2.71 -14.87 -8.30
CA ILE A 85 -2.11 -14.59 -6.99
C ILE A 85 -1.41 -13.24 -7.09
N GLY A 86 -1.87 -12.27 -6.30
CA GLY A 86 -1.35 -10.91 -6.30
C GLY A 86 -2.24 -9.93 -5.54
N ALA A 87 -1.91 -8.65 -5.69
CA ALA A 87 -2.72 -7.53 -5.24
C ALA A 87 -3.83 -7.18 -6.25
N ASP A 88 -4.73 -6.26 -5.87
CA ASP A 88 -5.78 -5.74 -6.74
C ASP A 88 -5.20 -5.29 -8.10
N LEU A 89 -4.17 -4.44 -8.07
CA LEU A 89 -3.47 -4.00 -9.27
C LEU A 89 -2.09 -4.66 -9.36
N MET A 90 -1.79 -5.29 -10.49
CA MET A 90 -0.49 -5.87 -10.77
C MET A 90 0.03 -5.42 -12.13
N TYR A 91 1.25 -4.88 -12.17
CA TYR A 91 1.89 -4.36 -13.39
C TYR A 91 3.29 -4.93 -13.57
N GLU A 92 3.64 -5.22 -14.82
CA GLU A 92 5.02 -5.53 -15.18
C GLU A 92 5.73 -4.29 -15.72
N THR A 93 6.80 -3.88 -15.04
CA THR A 93 7.70 -2.83 -15.50
C THR A 93 8.95 -3.44 -16.13
N PHE A 94 9.83 -2.60 -16.69
CA PHE A 94 11.09 -3.10 -17.28
C PHE A 94 11.91 -3.92 -16.28
N ASP A 95 11.99 -3.48 -15.02
CA ASP A 95 12.89 -4.07 -14.02
C ASP A 95 12.15 -4.89 -12.94
N SER A 96 10.84 -4.72 -12.75
CA SER A 96 10.13 -5.25 -11.57
C SER A 96 8.69 -5.67 -11.86
N PHE A 97 8.13 -6.51 -10.98
CA PHE A 97 6.68 -6.69 -10.87
C PHE A 97 6.15 -5.86 -9.70
N ILE A 98 5.20 -4.99 -10.00
CA ILE A 98 4.60 -4.03 -9.07
C ILE A 98 3.24 -4.56 -8.65
N HIS A 99 3.05 -4.76 -7.35
CA HIS A 99 1.78 -5.11 -6.74
C HIS A 99 1.28 -3.91 -5.94
N ILE A 100 0.07 -3.44 -6.22
CA ILE A 100 -0.57 -2.33 -5.50
C ILE A 100 -1.93 -2.83 -5.01
N ASP A 101 -2.08 -2.88 -3.70
CA ASP A 101 -3.30 -3.33 -3.04
C ASP A 101 -4.04 -2.12 -2.44
N VAL A 102 -5.33 -2.01 -2.72
CA VAL A 102 -6.16 -0.90 -2.25
C VAL A 102 -6.86 -1.35 -0.98
N LYS A 103 -6.61 -0.63 0.11
CA LYS A 103 -7.24 -0.88 1.40
C LYS A 103 -8.04 0.33 1.82
N THR A 104 -9.21 0.10 2.40
CA THR A 104 -10.08 1.16 2.92
C THR A 104 -10.52 0.84 4.34
N VAL A 105 -10.65 1.86 5.18
CA VAL A 105 -11.13 1.77 6.56
C VAL A 105 -12.16 2.87 6.78
N SER A 106 -13.31 2.48 7.31
CA SER A 106 -14.33 3.40 7.83
C SER A 106 -13.86 4.00 9.16
N GLU A 107 -14.26 5.24 9.45
CA GLU A 107 -14.04 5.93 10.73
C GLU A 107 -14.39 5.09 11.96
N SER A 108 -15.40 4.21 11.85
CA SER A 108 -15.81 3.30 12.91
C SER A 108 -14.73 2.28 13.30
N ASN A 109 -13.73 2.06 12.44
CA ASN A 109 -12.61 1.13 12.61
C ASN A 109 -11.24 1.82 12.58
N TRP A 110 -11.18 3.11 12.93
CA TRP A 110 -9.95 3.91 12.89
C TRP A 110 -8.74 3.22 13.55
N GLY A 111 -8.94 2.51 14.67
CA GLY A 111 -7.87 1.80 15.37
C GLY A 111 -7.12 0.76 14.53
N ASP A 112 -7.71 0.27 13.43
CA ASP A 112 -7.05 -0.61 12.48
C ASP A 112 -6.11 0.14 11.53
N TYR A 113 -6.39 1.41 11.24
CA TYR A 113 -5.61 2.29 10.38
C TYR A 113 -4.34 2.85 11.04
N LYS A 114 -4.31 2.89 12.39
CA LYS A 114 -3.23 3.50 13.18
C LYS A 114 -1.89 2.75 13.08
N GLY A 115 -1.15 3.04 12.02
CA GLY A 115 0.26 2.66 11.89
C GLY A 115 0.49 1.22 11.44
N LYS A 116 -0.55 0.55 10.96
CA LYS A 116 -0.52 -0.87 10.59
C LYS A 116 -1.51 -1.19 9.47
N ILE A 117 -1.22 -2.20 8.67
CA ILE A 117 -2.08 -2.70 7.58
C ILE A 117 -2.25 -4.20 7.76
N ALA A 118 -3.49 -4.70 7.67
CA ALA A 118 -3.72 -6.16 7.60
C ALA A 118 -3.26 -6.68 6.24
N ILE A 119 -2.42 -7.71 6.25
CA ILE A 119 -1.85 -8.30 5.05
C ILE A 119 -2.18 -9.79 4.98
N GLN A 120 -2.32 -10.30 3.76
CA GLN A 120 -2.51 -11.72 3.49
C GLN A 120 -1.28 -12.31 2.78
N PRO A 121 -1.05 -13.63 2.87
CA PRO A 121 0.03 -14.33 2.16
C PRO A 121 0.14 -13.99 0.66
N ASN A 122 -0.99 -13.77 -0.02
CA ASN A 122 -1.03 -13.45 -1.46
C ASN A 122 -0.58 -12.02 -1.80
N GLN A 123 -0.36 -11.17 -0.80
CA GLN A 123 -0.09 -9.74 -0.99
C GLN A 123 1.37 -9.37 -0.70
N THR A 124 2.18 -10.29 -0.18
CA THR A 124 3.55 -10.00 0.24
C THR A 124 4.52 -11.12 -0.11
N SER A 125 5.76 -10.73 -0.35
CA SER A 125 6.91 -11.65 -0.42
C SER A 125 7.72 -11.68 0.89
N TYR A 126 7.38 -10.83 1.86
CA TYR A 126 8.10 -10.72 3.12
C TYR A 126 7.84 -11.93 4.02
N PRO A 127 8.85 -12.52 4.67
CA PRO A 127 8.66 -13.67 5.54
C PRO A 127 7.63 -13.42 6.64
N LEU A 128 6.72 -14.38 6.83
CA LEU A 128 5.65 -14.32 7.85
C LEU A 128 5.84 -15.41 8.93
N SER A 129 7.04 -15.97 9.02
CA SER A 129 7.38 -17.14 9.84
C SER A 129 7.10 -16.93 11.34
N LYS A 130 7.26 -15.70 11.85
CA LYS A 130 6.84 -15.30 13.21
C LYS A 130 5.42 -15.74 13.58
N TYR A 131 4.52 -15.75 12.60
CA TYR A 131 3.11 -16.11 12.77
C TYR A 131 2.78 -17.49 12.17
N LYS A 132 3.78 -18.32 11.87
CA LYS A 132 3.62 -19.66 11.26
C LYS A 132 2.87 -19.62 9.92
N LEU A 133 3.07 -18.54 9.18
CA LEU A 133 2.54 -18.34 7.83
C LEU A 133 3.71 -18.22 6.85
N SER A 134 3.42 -18.47 5.58
CA SER A 134 4.36 -18.28 4.49
C SER A 134 3.81 -17.25 3.51
N PRO A 135 4.65 -16.35 2.97
CA PRO A 135 4.24 -15.53 1.83
C PRO A 135 4.01 -16.44 0.61
N ASN A 136 3.01 -16.10 -0.20
CA ASN A 136 2.72 -16.79 -1.45
C ASN A 136 3.33 -16.07 -2.66
N LEU A 137 3.73 -14.80 -2.51
CA LEU A 137 4.50 -14.11 -3.55
C LEU A 137 5.98 -14.48 -3.44
N PRO A 138 6.67 -14.76 -4.56
CA PRO A 138 8.11 -14.95 -4.54
C PRO A 138 8.80 -13.61 -4.27
N THR A 139 10.03 -13.63 -3.76
CA THR A 139 10.83 -12.39 -3.67
C THR A 139 11.22 -11.87 -5.06
N HIS A 140 11.35 -12.77 -6.03
CA HIS A 140 11.66 -12.49 -7.43
C HIS A 140 10.90 -13.42 -8.37
N TYR A 141 10.40 -12.86 -9.47
CA TYR A 141 9.83 -13.64 -10.55
C TYR A 141 10.93 -14.26 -11.44
N SER A 142 10.57 -15.28 -12.22
CA SER A 142 11.48 -15.94 -13.16
C SER A 142 11.88 -15.06 -14.34
N LYS A 143 11.06 -14.05 -14.68
CA LYS A 143 11.34 -13.09 -15.75
C LYS A 143 12.55 -12.22 -15.39
N THR A 144 13.28 -11.80 -16.42
CA THR A 144 14.56 -11.11 -16.24
C THR A 144 14.60 -9.76 -16.93
N PHE A 145 15.59 -8.95 -16.55
CA PHE A 145 15.96 -7.70 -17.20
C PHE A 145 17.48 -7.55 -17.24
N LYS A 146 17.98 -6.69 -18.13
CA LYS A 146 19.41 -6.40 -18.27
C LYS A 146 19.75 -5.03 -17.68
N LYS A 147 20.80 -4.96 -16.87
CA LYS A 147 21.37 -3.73 -16.30
C LYS A 147 22.89 -3.90 -16.28
N ASP A 148 23.63 -2.93 -16.81
CA ASP A 148 25.10 -2.91 -16.83
C ASP A 148 25.73 -4.21 -17.36
N GLY A 149 25.19 -4.73 -18.47
CA GLY A 149 25.66 -5.97 -19.11
C GLY A 149 25.32 -7.27 -18.35
N LYS A 150 24.66 -7.18 -17.19
CA LYS A 150 24.28 -8.33 -16.35
C LYS A 150 22.78 -8.59 -16.44
N VAL A 151 22.40 -9.86 -16.29
CA VAL A 151 21.01 -10.32 -16.31
C VAL A 151 20.53 -10.54 -14.87
N TYR A 152 19.41 -9.91 -14.52
CA TYR A 152 18.79 -9.97 -13.20
C TYR A 152 17.37 -10.51 -13.26
N LYS A 153 16.92 -11.22 -12.22
CA LYS A 153 15.49 -11.54 -12.03
C LYS A 153 14.74 -10.29 -11.61
N LYS A 154 13.49 -10.14 -12.06
CA LYS A 154 12.62 -9.02 -11.66
C LYS A 154 12.14 -9.22 -10.22
N PRO A 155 12.39 -8.30 -9.27
CA PRO A 155 11.89 -8.42 -7.91
C PRO A 155 10.37 -8.16 -7.86
N THR A 156 9.75 -8.67 -6.80
CA THR A 156 8.36 -8.39 -6.42
C THR A 156 8.34 -7.16 -5.50
N LEU A 157 7.71 -6.07 -5.92
CA LEU A 157 7.60 -4.86 -5.11
C LEU A 157 6.14 -4.64 -4.72
N THR A 158 5.87 -4.50 -3.42
CA THR A 158 4.51 -4.42 -2.87
C THR A 158 4.23 -3.05 -2.29
N TYR A 159 3.07 -2.49 -2.66
CA TYR A 159 2.57 -1.20 -2.20
C TYR A 159 1.12 -1.32 -1.77
N PHE A 160 0.71 -0.40 -0.89
CA PHE A 160 -0.67 -0.24 -0.46
C PHE A 160 -1.10 1.21 -0.67
N ILE A 161 -2.29 1.39 -1.23
CA ILE A 161 -3.02 2.66 -1.14
C ILE A 161 -4.05 2.49 -0.04
N TYR A 162 -3.86 3.18 1.09
CA TYR A 162 -4.64 2.96 2.30
C TYR A 162 -5.48 4.18 2.68
N ALA A 163 -6.78 4.11 2.45
CA ALA A 163 -7.70 5.22 2.69
C ALA A 163 -8.47 5.06 4.01
N LEU A 164 -8.49 6.12 4.82
CA LEU A 164 -9.39 6.29 5.96
C LEU A 164 -10.47 7.30 5.57
N HIS A 165 -11.73 6.91 5.70
CA HIS A 165 -12.85 7.74 5.26
C HIS A 165 -14.03 7.65 6.22
N LYS A 166 -14.94 8.60 6.09
CA LYS A 166 -16.24 8.56 6.76
C LYS A 166 -17.21 7.68 6.00
N HIS A 167 -17.94 6.84 6.72
CA HIS A 167 -18.92 5.94 6.12
C HIS A 167 -20.02 6.71 5.38
N ALA A 168 -20.34 6.29 4.15
CA ALA A 168 -21.40 6.86 3.31
C ALA A 168 -21.41 8.41 3.22
N SER A 169 -20.21 8.99 3.21
CA SER A 169 -19.93 10.43 3.14
C SER A 169 -18.82 10.72 2.12
N LYS A 170 -18.71 12.00 1.72
CA LYS A 170 -17.62 12.53 0.90
C LYS A 170 -16.31 12.70 1.68
N GLU A 171 -16.40 12.69 3.00
CA GLU A 171 -15.27 13.00 3.87
C GLU A 171 -14.19 11.90 3.84
N ILE A 172 -12.98 12.31 3.47
CA ILE A 172 -11.75 11.50 3.47
C ILE A 172 -10.83 12.09 4.54
N TYR A 173 -10.38 11.25 5.46
CA TYR A 173 -9.48 11.65 6.54
C TYR A 173 -8.02 11.61 6.09
N SER A 174 -7.65 10.54 5.38
CA SER A 174 -6.34 10.41 4.77
C SER A 174 -6.30 9.33 3.71
N ILE A 175 -5.37 9.47 2.77
CA ILE A 175 -4.96 8.40 1.85
C ILE A 175 -3.44 8.29 1.97
N LEU A 176 -2.96 7.11 2.34
CA LEU A 176 -1.53 6.82 2.45
C LEU A 176 -1.07 6.02 1.24
N LEU A 177 0.15 6.29 0.80
CA LEU A 177 0.94 5.33 0.04
C LEU A 177 1.91 4.65 1.00
N VAL A 178 1.92 3.32 1.01
CA VAL A 178 2.78 2.52 1.90
C VAL A 178 3.54 1.46 1.11
N CYS A 179 4.86 1.41 1.26
CA CYS A 179 5.73 0.38 0.67
C CYS A 179 6.02 -0.71 1.71
N MET A 180 5.67 -1.95 1.39
CA MET A 180 6.07 -3.10 2.21
C MET A 180 7.38 -3.67 1.67
N PRO A 181 8.38 -3.90 2.55
CA PRO A 181 9.66 -4.44 2.12
C PRO A 181 9.51 -5.79 1.41
N ASN A 182 10.27 -5.98 0.34
CA ASN A 182 10.48 -7.27 -0.30
C ASN A 182 11.11 -8.27 0.69
N GLY A 183 10.83 -9.57 0.52
CA GLY A 183 11.34 -10.59 1.43
C GLY A 183 12.87 -10.74 1.53
N GLU A 184 13.65 -10.27 0.55
CA GLU A 184 15.12 -10.25 0.65
C GLU A 184 15.63 -9.14 1.58
N LEU A 185 14.74 -8.27 2.06
CA LEU A 185 15.04 -7.23 3.06
C LEU A 185 14.78 -7.71 4.49
N TYR A 186 14.49 -9.00 4.71
CA TYR A 186 14.20 -9.52 6.05
C TYR A 186 15.34 -9.28 7.04
N ASP A 187 16.60 -9.46 6.63
CA ASP A 187 17.75 -9.23 7.51
C ASP A 187 17.93 -7.76 7.93
N VAL A 188 17.27 -6.83 7.23
CA VAL A 188 17.28 -5.39 7.55
C VAL A 188 16.15 -5.02 8.49
N TYR A 189 14.93 -5.48 8.20
CA TYR A 189 13.72 -5.06 8.91
C TYR A 189 13.29 -6.02 10.02
N GLY A 190 13.62 -7.30 9.90
CA GLY A 190 13.29 -8.37 10.82
C GLY A 190 11.80 -8.48 11.14
N ASP A 191 11.52 -9.04 12.31
CA ASP A 191 10.19 -9.34 12.81
C ASP A 191 9.49 -8.16 13.50
N LYS A 192 10.20 -7.05 13.74
CA LYS A 192 9.67 -5.87 14.44
C LYS A 192 8.53 -5.22 13.65
N ILE A 193 8.57 -5.28 12.32
CA ILE A 193 7.52 -4.71 11.46
C ILE A 193 6.30 -5.63 11.30
N LEU A 194 6.26 -6.78 11.98
CA LEU A 194 5.15 -7.74 11.90
C LEU A 194 4.42 -7.81 13.24
N HIS A 195 3.13 -7.45 13.23
CA HIS A 195 2.25 -7.52 14.39
C HIS A 195 1.15 -8.58 14.19
N ALA A 196 0.59 -9.06 15.30
CA ALA A 196 -0.53 -9.98 15.26
C ALA A 196 -1.77 -9.24 14.71
N GLY A 197 -2.53 -9.93 13.87
CA GLY A 197 -3.85 -9.46 13.44
C GLY A 197 -4.93 -9.82 14.46
N LYS A 198 -6.20 -9.72 14.04
CA LYS A 198 -7.37 -9.96 14.91
C LYS A 198 -7.62 -11.45 15.16
N THR A 199 -7.17 -12.33 14.27
CA THR A 199 -7.32 -13.79 14.36
C THR A 199 -5.95 -14.46 14.40
N LYS A 200 -5.90 -15.70 14.88
CA LYS A 200 -4.68 -16.51 15.09
C LYS A 200 -3.80 -16.64 13.82
N ASN A 201 -4.40 -16.53 12.63
CA ASN A 201 -3.73 -16.67 11.33
C ASN A 201 -3.74 -15.36 10.53
N SER A 202 -3.86 -14.22 11.21
CA SER A 202 -3.79 -12.91 10.57
C SER A 202 -2.56 -12.16 11.06
N VAL A 203 -1.90 -11.49 10.13
CA VAL A 203 -0.69 -10.71 10.37
C VAL A 203 -0.93 -9.29 9.88
N ARG A 204 -0.24 -8.34 10.51
CA ARG A 204 -0.27 -6.93 10.13
C ARG A 204 1.14 -6.45 9.86
N TYR A 205 1.33 -5.73 8.76
CA TYR A 205 2.51 -4.92 8.54
C TYR A 205 2.39 -3.65 9.39
N ALA A 206 3.20 -3.54 10.44
CA ALA A 206 3.22 -2.40 11.35
C ALA A 206 4.26 -1.37 10.89
N PHE A 207 3.93 -0.65 9.82
CA PHE A 207 4.82 0.37 9.24
C PHE A 207 5.24 1.46 10.23
N LYS A 208 4.50 1.67 11.33
CA LYS A 208 4.89 2.62 12.39
C LYS A 208 6.16 2.23 13.16
N GLU A 209 6.51 0.94 13.18
CA GLU A 209 7.68 0.44 13.90
C GLU A 209 8.97 0.81 13.17
N GLU A 210 8.94 0.79 11.84
CA GLU A 210 10.01 1.28 10.99
C GLU A 210 9.43 1.89 9.70
N PRO A 211 9.10 3.19 9.69
CA PRO A 211 8.48 3.83 8.54
C PRO A 211 9.49 4.25 7.49
N ARG A 212 10.78 3.96 7.65
CA ARG A 212 11.87 4.45 6.79
C ARG A 212 12.35 3.39 5.79
N PHE A 213 12.92 3.85 4.69
CA PHE A 213 13.82 3.09 3.83
C PHE A 213 15.19 3.05 4.51
N VAL A 214 15.43 2.06 5.37
CA VAL A 214 16.57 1.97 6.30
C VAL A 214 17.92 2.09 5.60
N LEU A 215 18.12 1.40 4.47
CA LEU A 215 19.39 1.42 3.71
C LEU A 215 19.58 2.71 2.91
N LEU A 216 18.52 3.49 2.69
CA LEU A 216 18.58 4.79 2.00
C LEU A 216 18.60 5.99 2.96
N SER A 217 18.28 5.80 4.23
CA SER A 217 18.08 6.89 5.20
C SER A 217 19.36 7.31 5.95
N ASP A 218 20.54 7.19 5.33
CA ASP A 218 21.84 7.44 5.97
C ASP A 218 22.02 8.92 6.39
N ARG A 219 21.68 9.87 5.50
CA ARG A 219 21.86 11.33 5.74
C ARG A 219 20.56 12.10 5.90
N HIS A 220 19.48 11.59 5.33
CA HIS A 220 18.15 12.20 5.38
C HIS A 220 17.14 11.07 5.54
N GLU A 221 16.12 11.29 6.36
CA GLU A 221 15.06 10.30 6.51
C GLU A 221 14.25 10.18 5.23
N ILE A 222 14.19 8.97 4.67
CA ILE A 222 13.38 8.64 3.50
C ILE A 222 12.33 7.64 3.97
N PHE A 223 11.06 7.94 3.74
CA PHE A 223 9.96 7.16 4.32
C PHE A 223 9.33 6.20 3.32
N ARG A 224 9.04 4.98 3.78
CA ARG A 224 8.20 3.96 3.13
C ARG A 224 6.72 4.30 3.20
N ILE A 225 6.36 5.42 3.84
CA ILE A 225 5.00 5.89 3.98
C ILE A 225 4.93 7.37 3.65
N GLU A 226 3.88 7.79 2.97
CA GLU A 226 3.59 9.19 2.67
C GLU A 226 2.08 9.40 2.71
N PHE A 227 1.64 10.57 3.19
CA PHE A 227 0.27 11.02 2.98
C PHE A 227 0.16 11.53 1.55
N LEU A 228 -0.50 10.75 0.70
CA LEU A 228 -0.95 11.26 -0.59
C LEU A 228 -2.00 12.35 -0.36
N VAL A 229 -2.90 12.13 0.60
CA VAL A 229 -3.91 13.10 1.04
C VAL A 229 -4.00 13.07 2.56
N LYS A 230 -4.04 14.24 3.19
CA LYS A 230 -4.23 14.40 4.64
C LYS A 230 -5.27 15.47 4.91
N ASN A 231 -6.23 15.20 5.78
CA ASN A 231 -7.13 16.23 6.27
C ASN A 231 -6.41 17.14 7.28
N LYS A 232 -6.48 18.46 7.09
CA LYS A 232 -5.80 19.45 7.94
C LYS A 232 -6.29 19.47 9.39
N ASN A 233 -7.51 19.02 9.63
CA ASN A 233 -8.11 19.02 10.97
C ASN A 233 -7.56 17.91 11.88
N TYR A 234 -6.75 17.00 11.34
CA TYR A 234 -6.18 15.89 12.08
C TYR A 234 -4.65 15.93 12.03
N THR A 235 -4.02 15.67 13.18
CA THR A 235 -2.57 15.55 13.24
C THR A 235 -2.13 14.20 12.67
N GLN A 236 -0.85 14.09 12.29
CA GLN A 236 -0.26 12.81 11.90
C GLN A 236 -0.44 11.74 12.99
N LYS A 237 -0.32 12.13 14.26
CA LYS A 237 -0.49 11.21 15.40
C LYS A 237 -1.92 10.70 15.49
N ASP A 238 -2.92 11.54 15.22
CA ASP A 238 -4.33 11.13 15.24
C ASP A 238 -4.62 10.10 14.14
N LEU A 239 -4.10 10.35 12.93
CA LEU A 239 -4.33 9.52 11.76
C LEU A 239 -3.59 8.19 11.85
N ILE A 240 -2.26 8.21 12.00
CA ILE A 240 -1.40 7.02 11.86
C ILE A 240 -0.68 6.60 13.14
N GLY A 241 -0.87 7.31 14.25
CA GLY A 241 -0.24 6.97 15.53
C GLY A 241 1.26 7.25 15.61
N ILE A 242 1.84 7.97 14.63
CA ILE A 242 3.24 8.39 14.61
C ILE A 242 3.30 9.88 14.98
N PRO A 243 3.93 10.27 16.10
CA PRO A 243 4.13 11.68 16.43
C PRO A 243 5.08 12.35 15.43
N GLU A 244 4.79 13.59 15.03
CA GLU A 244 5.64 14.37 14.10
C GLU A 244 7.03 14.65 14.66
N GLN A 245 7.16 14.70 15.99
CA GLN A 245 8.45 14.87 16.68
C GLN A 245 9.35 13.64 16.53
N LYS A 246 8.76 12.45 16.29
CA LYS A 246 9.51 11.22 16.06
C LYS A 246 9.90 11.12 14.59
N TYR A 247 8.92 11.26 13.70
CA TYR A 247 9.10 11.23 12.26
C TYR A 247 8.12 12.20 11.61
N LYS A 248 8.61 13.09 10.75
CA LYS A 248 7.75 14.00 9.98
C LYS A 248 7.44 13.38 8.61
N ILE A 249 6.31 12.68 8.52
CA ILE A 249 5.92 11.97 7.30
C ILE A 249 5.50 12.98 6.24
N PRO A 250 5.97 12.84 4.97
CA PRO A 250 5.59 13.75 3.90
C PRO A 250 4.09 13.78 3.63
N VAL A 251 3.58 14.97 3.30
CA VAL A 251 2.19 15.23 2.92
C VAL A 251 2.20 15.91 1.55
N TRP A 252 1.45 15.35 0.59
CA TRP A 252 1.43 15.84 -0.79
C TRP A 252 0.21 16.70 -1.11
N GLU A 253 -0.96 16.30 -0.61
CA GLU A 253 -2.19 17.07 -0.69
C GLU A 253 -2.77 17.24 0.72
N GLU A 254 -3.14 18.47 1.07
CA GLU A 254 -3.85 18.75 2.31
C GLU A 254 -5.25 19.34 2.02
N ILE A 255 -6.28 18.72 2.62
CA ILE A 255 -7.71 19.04 2.41
C ILE A 255 -8.39 19.53 3.69
#